data_AF-W4QJ81-F1
#
_entry.id   AF-W4QJ81-F1
#
_cell.length_a   1.000
_cell.length_b   1.000
_cell.length_c   1.000
_cell.angle_alpha   90.00
_cell.angle_beta   90.00
_cell.angle_gamma   90.00
#
_symmetry.space_group_name_H-M   'P 1'
#
loop_
_entity.id
_entity.type
_entity.pdbx_description
1 polymer ?
#
loop_
_entity_poly.entity_id
_entity_poly.type
_entity_poly.pdbx_seq_one_letter_code
_entity_poly.pdbx_strand_id
1 'polypeptide(L)'
;MTFPHIVLSLVLSTVTITVILLLRKFFYKQLSAKWRYHLWFLLIFVLTFPFIPVHLIEIPNLSIIDESEGKLYSSTQDSLSFTNHSENWMNDFGTSVSRVDQTFVQSLLIAIWVIGMVLFLLVALYHYVNLHRLVSAAAEIKNEKVKKLYSDCIRELGIRKSPKILEASSVRSPMTFGLFNTYILLPKDMASYLSDDEINYVLLHELYHCKSKHIKANYLFVLYQIVYWFHPLVWKAFKVMRLDREMACDTEVLHSLDRCDFEKYGKTIIRFVERNKESAILNLANPLLGSEKHIKRRLIHIASFTEESKLLKLKSMFIFIVITLFVIAQFPLLSVTASSSERYLFDDQRAIYEDLSGYFGENEGSFVLYSASNDEYRIYNREKSVMRISPNSSYKVFTALMALELGVITGDDSLLEWDGVHYGYAEWNANHDLRTAMSYSVTWYFQQLDRQMQRDRIQNYLDMFDYGNKDLSGGLDEYWLESSLKISPIEQVKLLQAFYFNEYHFKEKNVQLVKEVIKLEENQEGTLFGKTGTGVVNERAVNGWFIGFLETETDTYFFATNIQHQDHAYGSKAAEITRAILSSKGIF
;
A
#
# COMPACT_ATOMS: atom_id res chain seq x y z
N MET A 1 0.13 -2.67 -6.58
CA MET A 1 1.04 -2.36 -5.46
C MET A 1 1.88 -1.17 -5.89
N THR A 2 1.68 0.01 -5.30
CA THR A 2 2.43 1.22 -5.68
C THR A 2 3.82 1.22 -5.02
N PHE A 3 4.78 1.96 -5.58
CA PHE A 3 6.14 2.07 -5.01
C PHE A 3 6.14 2.51 -3.53
N PRO A 4 5.33 3.51 -3.09
CA PRO A 4 5.20 3.86 -1.68
C PRO A 4 4.77 2.69 -0.78
N HIS A 5 3.85 1.83 -1.25
CA HIS A 5 3.43 0.64 -0.49
C HIS A 5 4.58 -0.36 -0.28
N ILE A 6 5.49 -0.50 -1.24
CA ILE A 6 6.67 -1.38 -1.10
C ILE A 6 7.64 -0.82 -0.07
N VAL A 7 7.94 0.48 -0.13
CA VAL A 7 8.84 1.16 0.83
C VAL A 7 8.28 1.06 2.24
N LEU A 8 6.99 1.37 2.40
CA LEU A 8 6.32 1.31 3.70
C LEU A 8 6.29 -0.12 4.26
N SER A 9 6.07 -1.13 3.42
CA SER A 9 6.20 -2.54 3.80
C SER A 9 7.61 -2.89 4.30
N LEU A 10 8.65 -2.37 3.67
CA LEU A 10 10.04 -2.62 4.06
C LEU A 10 10.38 -1.98 5.40
N VAL A 11 9.91 -0.76 5.63
CA VAL A 11 10.10 -0.06 6.91
C VAL A 11 9.40 -0.84 8.03
N LEU A 12 8.14 -1.20 7.85
CA LEU A 12 7.37 -1.92 8.88
C LEU A 12 7.93 -3.30 9.18
N SER A 13 8.27 -4.07 8.15
CA SER A 13 8.90 -5.39 8.35
C SER A 13 10.25 -5.27 9.05
N THR A 14 11.06 -4.26 8.72
CA THR A 14 12.33 -3.97 9.40
C THR A 14 12.14 -3.61 10.88
N VAL A 15 11.17 -2.73 11.18
CA VAL A 15 10.84 -2.34 12.56
C VAL A 15 10.39 -3.56 13.36
N THR A 16 9.45 -4.34 12.84
CA THR A 16 8.93 -5.54 13.51
C THR A 16 10.00 -6.60 13.74
N ILE A 17 10.86 -6.87 12.75
CA ILE A 17 12.01 -7.77 12.93
C ILE A 17 12.94 -7.26 14.03
N THR A 18 13.23 -5.97 14.05
CA THR A 18 14.12 -5.36 15.05
C THR A 18 13.54 -5.48 16.46
N VAL A 19 12.26 -5.18 16.63
CA VAL A 19 11.54 -5.32 17.90
C VAL A 19 11.57 -6.78 18.37
N ILE A 20 11.24 -7.75 17.52
CA ILE A 20 11.30 -9.18 17.87
C ILE A 20 12.72 -9.59 18.27
N LEU A 21 13.74 -9.13 17.55
CA LEU A 21 15.14 -9.43 17.85
C LEU A 21 15.60 -8.82 19.18
N LEU A 22 15.22 -7.57 19.49
CA LEU A 22 15.55 -6.90 20.75
C LEU A 22 14.82 -7.55 21.92
N LEU A 23 13.53 -7.82 21.78
CA LEU A 23 12.74 -8.48 22.82
C LEU A 23 13.30 -9.86 23.12
N ARG A 24 13.66 -10.64 22.10
CA ARG A 24 14.33 -11.93 22.31
C ARG A 24 15.66 -11.78 23.05
N LYS A 25 16.40 -10.70 22.82
CA LYS A 25 17.70 -10.44 23.47
C LYS A 25 17.51 -10.05 24.94
N PHE A 26 16.61 -9.13 25.26
CA PHE A 26 16.40 -8.60 26.62
C PHE A 26 15.54 -9.53 27.49
N PHE A 27 14.50 -10.12 26.92
CA PHE A 27 13.55 -10.99 27.61
C PHE A 27 13.88 -12.48 27.42
N TYR A 28 15.11 -12.82 27.02
CA TYR A 28 15.51 -14.20 26.74
C TYR A 28 15.19 -15.18 27.88
N LYS A 29 15.41 -14.75 29.13
CA LYS A 29 15.15 -15.54 30.35
C LYS A 29 13.68 -15.51 30.79
N GLN A 30 12.90 -14.56 30.26
CA GLN A 30 11.50 -14.33 30.63
C GLN A 30 10.53 -14.90 29.58
N LEU A 31 11.06 -15.35 28.44
CA LEU A 31 10.34 -16.02 27.38
C LEU A 31 10.73 -17.48 27.32
N SER A 32 9.73 -18.35 27.37
CA SER A 32 9.96 -19.78 27.18
C SER A 32 10.36 -20.10 25.74
N ALA A 33 11.07 -21.21 25.53
CA ALA A 33 11.60 -21.58 24.20
C ALA A 33 10.48 -21.67 23.15
N LYS A 34 9.33 -22.21 23.56
CA LYS A 34 8.11 -22.28 22.75
C LYS A 34 7.62 -20.89 22.34
N TRP A 35 7.48 -19.96 23.28
CA TRP A 35 6.99 -18.61 22.96
C TRP A 35 7.98 -17.82 22.11
N ARG A 36 9.30 -17.99 22.30
CA ARG A 36 10.32 -17.41 21.40
C ARG A 36 10.13 -17.85 19.95
N TYR A 37 9.79 -19.12 19.74
CA TYR A 37 9.46 -19.62 18.40
C TYR A 37 8.15 -19.03 17.86
N HIS A 38 7.10 -18.93 18.70
CA HIS A 38 5.78 -18.42 18.26
C HIS A 38 5.80 -16.94 17.85
N LEU A 39 6.69 -16.12 18.42
CA LEU A 39 6.83 -14.71 18.03
C LEU A 39 7.11 -14.52 16.54
N TRP A 40 7.78 -15.47 15.90
CA TRP A 40 8.09 -15.39 14.47
C TRP A 40 6.87 -15.53 13.56
N PHE A 41 5.74 -16.05 14.07
CA PHE A 41 4.49 -16.06 13.30
C PHE A 41 3.84 -14.67 13.23
N LEU A 42 4.10 -13.78 14.20
CA LEU A 42 3.67 -12.38 14.11
C LEU A 42 4.38 -11.65 12.96
N LEU A 43 5.64 -12.00 12.69
CA LEU A 43 6.36 -11.48 11.52
C LEU A 43 5.70 -11.91 10.20
N ILE A 44 5.20 -13.15 10.11
CA ILE A 44 4.52 -13.63 8.91
C ILE A 44 3.27 -12.80 8.61
N PHE A 45 2.51 -12.45 9.65
CA PHE A 45 1.34 -11.59 9.53
C PHE A 45 1.71 -10.21 8.93
N VAL A 46 2.77 -9.57 9.43
CA VAL A 46 3.28 -8.30 8.89
C VAL A 46 3.76 -8.43 7.44
N LEU A 47 4.46 -9.52 7.11
CA LEU A 47 4.94 -9.79 5.74
C LEU A 47 3.81 -10.15 4.76
N THR A 48 2.63 -10.50 5.24
CA THR A 48 1.47 -10.82 4.37
C THR A 48 0.67 -9.58 4.02
N PHE A 49 0.63 -8.61 4.94
CA PHE A 49 -0.23 -7.45 4.83
C PHE A 49 -0.13 -6.63 3.53
N PRO A 50 1.06 -6.40 2.94
CA PRO A 50 1.18 -5.63 1.69
C PRO A 50 0.46 -6.26 0.49
N PHE A 51 0.07 -7.53 0.60
CA PHE A 51 -0.66 -8.29 -0.40
C PHE A 51 -2.17 -8.38 -0.12
N ILE A 52 -2.65 -7.81 1.00
CA ILE A 52 -4.06 -7.76 1.33
C ILE A 52 -4.67 -6.49 0.71
N PRO A 53 -5.73 -6.59 -0.11
CA PRO A 53 -6.38 -5.43 -0.68
C PRO A 53 -6.98 -4.52 0.40
N VAL A 54 -6.57 -3.25 0.43
CA VAL A 54 -6.96 -2.26 1.45
C VAL A 54 -8.46 -2.00 1.48
N HIS A 55 -9.16 -2.17 0.35
CA HIS A 55 -10.62 -2.00 0.26
C HIS A 55 -11.44 -2.99 1.12
N LEU A 56 -10.82 -4.05 1.64
CA LEU A 56 -11.46 -5.01 2.54
C LEU A 56 -11.39 -4.58 4.02
N ILE A 57 -10.72 -3.46 4.32
CA ILE A 57 -10.41 -3.01 5.68
C ILE A 57 -10.95 -1.59 5.86
N GLU A 58 -12.22 -1.47 6.26
CA GLU A 58 -12.82 -0.20 6.68
C GLU A 58 -12.30 0.16 8.09
N ILE A 59 -11.44 1.18 8.20
CA ILE A 59 -10.99 1.72 9.49
C ILE A 59 -11.50 3.17 9.63
N PRO A 60 -12.14 3.54 10.76
CA PRO A 60 -12.53 4.92 11.04
C PRO A 60 -11.31 5.85 11.12
N ASN A 61 -11.45 7.06 10.57
CA ASN A 61 -10.41 8.10 10.52
C ASN A 61 -9.71 8.31 11.87
N LEU A 62 -8.39 8.09 11.89
CA LEU A 62 -7.49 8.59 12.93
C LEU A 62 -6.48 9.52 12.25
N SER A 63 -6.74 10.82 12.32
CA SER A 63 -5.89 11.88 11.78
C SER A 63 -4.66 12.06 12.66
N ILE A 64 -3.62 11.26 12.43
CA ILE A 64 -2.34 11.44 13.11
C ILE A 64 -1.24 11.31 12.06
N ILE A 65 -0.54 12.43 11.86
CA ILE A 65 0.70 12.66 11.10
C ILE A 65 0.48 13.20 9.67
N ASP A 66 0.71 14.51 9.57
CA ASP A 66 0.87 15.29 8.36
C ASP A 66 2.36 15.16 7.93
N GLU A 67 2.65 14.21 7.04
CA GLU A 67 4.00 14.04 6.47
C GLU A 67 4.11 14.84 5.18
N SER A 68 4.76 16.01 5.28
CA SER A 68 5.19 16.82 4.15
C SER A 68 6.27 16.07 3.35
N GLU A 69 5.87 15.21 2.40
CA GLU A 69 6.78 14.78 1.34
C GLU A 69 6.95 15.94 0.34
N GLY A 70 7.94 16.79 0.61
CA GLY A 70 8.46 17.74 -0.37
C GLY A 70 9.08 16.99 -1.55
N LYS A 71 8.28 16.73 -2.59
CA LYS A 71 8.81 16.35 -3.89
C LYS A 71 9.46 17.58 -4.51
N LEU A 72 10.71 17.45 -4.90
CA LEU A 72 11.43 18.47 -5.65
C LEU A 72 10.82 18.52 -7.06
N TYR A 73 9.93 19.49 -7.28
CA TYR A 73 9.48 19.86 -8.61
C TYR A 73 10.57 20.75 -9.23
N SER A 74 11.30 20.22 -10.21
CA SER A 74 12.13 21.06 -11.07
C SER A 74 11.30 21.45 -12.29
N SER A 75 10.78 22.67 -12.29
CA SER A 75 10.09 23.22 -13.45
C SER A 75 11.14 23.74 -14.44
N THR A 76 11.21 23.09 -15.60
CA THR A 76 11.63 23.76 -16.84
C THR A 76 10.35 24.20 -17.52
N GLN A 77 10.09 25.52 -17.53
CA GLN A 77 9.02 26.13 -18.34
C GLN A 77 9.36 25.99 -19.83
N ASP A 78 9.20 24.80 -20.38
CA ASP A 78 9.08 24.61 -21.83
C ASP A 78 7.59 24.55 -22.15
N SER A 79 7.00 25.72 -22.44
CA SER A 79 5.59 25.82 -22.81
C SER A 79 5.38 25.36 -24.25
N LEU A 80 5.02 24.08 -24.43
CA LEU A 80 4.46 23.56 -25.68
C LEU A 80 2.94 23.78 -25.71
N SER A 81 2.47 24.41 -26.77
CA SER A 81 1.10 24.89 -26.94
C SER A 81 0.16 23.77 -27.37
N PHE A 82 -0.92 23.52 -26.60
CA PHE A 82 -2.05 22.70 -27.03
C PHE A 82 -3.26 23.60 -27.17
N THR A 83 -3.65 23.91 -28.41
CA THR A 83 -4.89 24.64 -28.73
C THR A 83 -5.87 23.67 -29.36
N ASN A 84 -6.94 23.33 -28.65
CA ASN A 84 -8.11 22.70 -29.25
C ASN A 84 -9.22 23.75 -29.27
N HIS A 85 -9.42 24.39 -30.42
CA HIS A 85 -10.54 25.30 -30.64
C HIS A 85 -11.80 24.46 -30.86
N SER A 86 -12.62 24.28 -29.82
CA SER A 86 -14.02 23.88 -30.00
C SER A 86 -14.79 25.11 -30.50
N GLU A 87 -15.23 25.08 -31.76
CA GLU A 87 -16.12 26.03 -32.44
C GLU A 87 -16.34 27.40 -31.75
N ASN A 88 -15.38 28.33 -31.83
CA ASN A 88 -15.53 29.78 -31.54
C ASN A 88 -16.13 30.27 -30.20
N TRP A 89 -16.65 29.41 -29.32
CA TRP A 89 -17.43 29.84 -28.15
C TRP A 89 -16.65 29.75 -26.83
N MET A 90 -15.55 28.99 -26.79
CA MET A 90 -14.75 28.85 -25.57
C MET A 90 -13.28 28.54 -25.87
N ASN A 91 -12.39 29.12 -25.06
CA ASN A 91 -10.96 28.83 -25.12
C ASN A 91 -10.57 27.83 -24.01
N ASP A 92 -9.77 26.83 -24.38
CA ASP A 92 -9.23 25.84 -23.44
C ASP A 92 -7.70 25.86 -23.48
N PHE A 93 -7.12 26.49 -22.45
CA PHE A 93 -5.68 26.65 -22.29
C PHE A 93 -5.21 25.90 -21.04
N GLY A 94 -4.15 25.10 -21.19
CA GLY A 94 -3.55 24.31 -20.11
C GLY A 94 -2.03 24.43 -20.09
N THR A 95 -1.43 24.29 -18.91
CA THR A 95 0.03 24.19 -18.75
C THR A 95 0.41 22.72 -18.58
N SER A 96 1.40 22.26 -19.33
CA SER A 96 1.97 20.93 -19.14
C SER A 96 2.85 20.89 -17.89
N VAL A 97 2.56 19.93 -17.00
CA VAL A 97 3.45 19.58 -15.90
C VAL A 97 4.31 18.40 -16.34
N SER A 98 5.63 18.59 -16.28
CA SER A 98 6.59 17.51 -16.53
C SER A 98 6.63 16.58 -15.31
N ARG A 99 6.09 15.37 -15.48
CA ARG A 99 6.28 14.30 -14.50
C ARG A 99 7.31 13.33 -15.06
N VAL A 100 8.41 13.12 -14.34
CA VAL A 100 9.33 12.03 -14.66
C VAL A 100 8.50 10.75 -14.72
N ASP A 101 8.50 10.08 -15.86
CA ASP A 101 7.75 8.86 -16.06
C ASP A 101 8.34 7.76 -15.17
N GLN A 102 7.86 7.70 -13.93
CA GLN A 102 8.26 6.70 -12.96
C GLN A 102 7.74 5.32 -13.35
N THR A 103 6.86 5.19 -14.37
CA THR A 103 6.34 3.89 -14.77
C THR A 103 7.46 2.98 -15.30
N PHE A 104 8.48 3.54 -15.95
CA PHE A 104 9.65 2.78 -16.38
C PHE A 104 10.44 2.25 -15.17
N VAL A 105 10.74 3.11 -14.19
CA VAL A 105 11.47 2.72 -12.98
C VAL A 105 10.67 1.71 -12.16
N GLN A 106 9.37 1.93 -12.00
CA GLN A 106 8.46 1.01 -11.30
C GLN A 106 8.39 -0.34 -12.02
N SER A 107 8.21 -0.34 -13.34
CA SER A 107 8.19 -1.56 -14.16
C SER A 107 9.51 -2.32 -14.07
N LEU A 108 10.65 -1.61 -14.12
CA LEU A 108 11.97 -2.20 -13.97
C LEU A 108 12.16 -2.82 -12.57
N LEU A 109 11.75 -2.12 -11.50
CA LEU A 109 11.83 -2.63 -10.13
C LEU A 109 10.95 -3.87 -9.93
N ILE A 110 9.73 -3.87 -10.48
CA ILE A 110 8.84 -5.03 -10.45
C ILE A 110 9.47 -6.19 -11.24
N ALA A 111 10.04 -5.93 -12.41
CA ALA A 111 10.72 -6.95 -13.22
C ALA A 111 11.90 -7.56 -12.45
N ILE A 112 12.76 -6.75 -11.84
CA ILE A 112 13.88 -7.22 -10.99
C ILE A 112 13.35 -8.06 -9.83
N TRP A 113 12.29 -7.62 -9.16
CA TRP A 113 11.68 -8.35 -8.06
C TRP A 113 11.14 -9.72 -8.48
N VAL A 114 10.41 -9.79 -9.60
CA VAL A 114 9.86 -11.04 -10.17
C VAL A 114 11.00 -11.98 -10.61
N ILE A 115 12.02 -11.47 -11.29
CA ILE A 115 13.20 -12.26 -11.71
C ILE A 115 13.86 -12.90 -10.48
N GLY A 116 14.07 -12.13 -9.42
CA GLY A 116 14.61 -12.66 -8.16
C GLY A 116 13.70 -13.73 -7.53
N MET A 117 12.38 -13.50 -7.50
CA MET A 117 11.43 -14.51 -7.02
C MET A 117 11.51 -15.81 -7.81
N VAL A 118 11.55 -15.74 -9.16
CA VAL A 118 11.66 -16.92 -10.03
C VAL A 118 12.98 -17.64 -9.76
N LEU A 119 14.10 -16.93 -9.65
CA LEU A 119 15.40 -17.51 -9.36
C LEU A 119 15.41 -18.26 -8.02
N PHE A 120 14.93 -17.63 -6.95
CA PHE A 120 14.88 -18.27 -5.62
C PHE A 120 13.86 -19.40 -5.54
N LEU A 121 12.76 -19.32 -6.30
CA LEU A 121 11.80 -20.41 -6.45
C LEU A 121 12.44 -21.62 -7.14
N LEU A 122 13.21 -21.41 -8.22
CA LEU A 122 13.93 -22.48 -8.91
C LEU A 122 14.98 -23.13 -7.99
N VAL A 123 15.70 -22.34 -7.19
CA VAL A 123 16.62 -22.85 -6.16
C VAL A 123 15.88 -23.69 -5.11
N ALA A 124 14.75 -23.20 -4.60
CA ALA A 124 13.94 -23.95 -3.65
C ALA A 124 13.39 -25.25 -4.24
N LEU A 125 12.94 -25.22 -5.50
CA LEU A 125 12.44 -26.38 -6.24
C LEU A 125 13.56 -27.40 -6.49
N TYR A 126 14.76 -26.94 -6.87
CA TYR A 126 15.94 -27.80 -7.02
C TYR A 126 16.24 -28.55 -5.72
N HIS A 127 16.26 -27.85 -4.58
CA HIS A 127 16.47 -28.49 -3.28
C HIS A 127 15.34 -29.44 -2.90
N TYR A 128 14.09 -29.07 -3.18
CA TYR A 128 12.93 -29.94 -2.95
C TYR A 128 13.00 -31.23 -3.77
N VAL A 129 13.33 -31.14 -5.06
CA VAL A 129 13.51 -32.30 -5.95
C VAL A 129 14.68 -33.16 -5.48
N ASN A 130 15.81 -32.56 -5.09
CA ASN A 130 16.95 -33.30 -4.58
C ASN A 130 16.61 -34.06 -3.29
N LEU A 131 15.86 -33.45 -2.37
CA LEU A 131 15.37 -34.11 -1.15
C LEU A 131 14.41 -35.26 -1.47
N HIS A 132 13.51 -35.08 -2.44
CA HIS A 132 12.63 -36.16 -2.90
C HIS A 132 13.38 -37.31 -3.55
N ARG A 133 14.44 -37.04 -4.31
CA ARG A 133 15.33 -38.09 -4.87
C ARG A 133 15.98 -38.92 -3.76
N LEU A 134 16.38 -38.29 -2.65
CA LEU A 134 16.89 -39.01 -1.48
C LEU A 134 15.84 -39.92 -0.85
N VAL A 135 14.59 -39.46 -0.74
CA VAL A 135 13.47 -40.27 -0.23
C VAL A 135 13.18 -41.44 -1.16
N SER A 136 13.18 -41.24 -2.48
CA SER A 136 12.95 -42.33 -3.44
C SER A 136 14.06 -43.37 -3.48
N ALA A 137 15.29 -42.98 -3.10
CA ALA A 137 16.44 -43.89 -2.99
C ALA A 137 16.57 -44.54 -1.60
N ALA A 138 15.76 -44.13 -0.63
CA ALA A 138 15.78 -44.66 0.72
C ALA A 138 15.06 -46.02 0.79
N ALA A 139 15.56 -46.90 1.67
CA ALA A 139 14.98 -48.21 1.91
C ALA A 139 14.09 -48.20 3.17
N GLU A 140 13.18 -49.16 3.27
CA GLU A 140 12.50 -49.41 4.54
C GLU A 140 13.48 -49.89 5.61
N ILE A 141 13.24 -49.49 6.86
CA ILE A 141 14.06 -49.93 7.99
C ILE A 141 13.94 -51.45 8.13
N LYS A 142 15.07 -52.17 8.08
CA LYS A 142 15.11 -53.62 8.28
C LYS A 142 15.28 -54.02 9.75
N ASN A 143 15.82 -53.14 10.57
CA ASN A 143 16.11 -53.45 11.97
C ASN A 143 14.83 -53.41 12.82
N GLU A 144 14.35 -54.59 13.24
CA GLU A 144 13.14 -54.76 14.06
C GLU A 144 13.19 -54.01 15.40
N LYS A 145 14.38 -53.83 15.96
CA LYS A 145 14.59 -53.07 17.19
C LYS A 145 14.22 -51.59 17.01
N VAL A 146 14.67 -50.99 15.91
CA VAL A 146 14.38 -49.59 15.58
C VAL A 146 12.88 -49.40 15.28
N LYS A 147 12.24 -50.37 14.59
CA LYS A 147 10.78 -50.35 14.36
C LYS A 147 9.99 -50.39 15.67
N LYS A 148 10.43 -51.22 16.62
CA LYS A 148 9.80 -51.32 17.94
C LYS A 148 9.90 -50.00 18.70
N LEU A 149 11.12 -49.46 18.84
CA LEU A 149 11.36 -48.16 19.50
C LEU A 149 10.54 -47.03 18.85
N TYR A 150 10.46 -47.00 17.52
CA TYR A 150 9.63 -46.04 16.79
C TYR A 150 8.14 -46.16 17.11
N SER A 151 7.62 -47.39 17.14
CA SER A 151 6.21 -47.65 17.46
C SER A 151 5.88 -47.27 18.91
N ASP A 152 6.82 -47.53 19.84
CA ASP A 152 6.71 -47.13 21.23
C ASP A 152 6.67 -45.60 21.37
N CYS A 153 7.57 -44.88 20.69
CA CYS A 153 7.57 -43.40 20.66
C CYS A 153 6.28 -42.82 20.08
N ILE A 154 5.73 -43.39 19.00
CA ILE A 154 4.46 -42.92 18.41
C ILE A 154 3.33 -43.04 19.42
N ARG A 155 3.27 -44.17 20.14
CA ARG A 155 2.24 -44.44 21.15
C ARG A 155 2.39 -43.47 22.32
N GLU A 156 3.61 -43.27 22.80
CA GLU A 156 3.92 -42.32 23.88
C GLU A 156 3.51 -40.88 23.51
N LEU A 157 3.84 -40.44 22.30
CA LEU A 157 3.58 -39.06 21.86
C LEU A 157 2.13 -38.82 21.38
N GLY A 158 1.32 -39.87 21.25
CA GLY A 158 -0.08 -39.80 20.80
C GLY A 158 -0.25 -39.36 19.35
N ILE A 159 0.67 -39.73 18.46
CA ILE A 159 0.69 -39.28 17.06
C ILE A 159 -0.34 -40.07 16.23
N ARG A 160 -1.41 -39.40 15.78
CA ARG A 160 -2.51 -40.03 15.03
C ARG A 160 -2.16 -40.44 13.59
N LYS A 161 -1.35 -39.63 12.89
CA LYS A 161 -0.86 -39.92 11.53
C LYS A 161 0.64 -40.17 11.61
N SER A 162 1.03 -41.43 11.58
CA SER A 162 2.43 -41.82 11.68
C SER A 162 3.23 -41.34 10.45
N PRO A 163 4.36 -40.66 10.65
CA PRO A 163 5.27 -40.37 9.54
C PRO A 163 5.84 -41.68 8.97
N LYS A 164 6.31 -41.65 7.72
CA LYS A 164 7.01 -42.81 7.15
C LYS A 164 8.47 -42.77 7.58
N ILE A 165 8.96 -43.84 8.19
CA ILE A 165 10.35 -43.94 8.63
C ILE A 165 11.16 -44.77 7.63
N LEU A 166 12.27 -44.23 7.14
CA LEU A 166 13.11 -44.83 6.10
C LEU A 166 14.60 -44.73 6.48
N GLU A 167 15.42 -45.61 5.91
CA GLU A 167 16.87 -45.65 6.08
C GLU A 167 17.57 -45.23 4.77
N ALA A 168 18.50 -44.29 4.85
CA ALA A 168 19.22 -43.77 3.69
C ALA A 168 20.74 -43.74 3.94
N SER A 169 21.52 -44.31 3.01
CA SER A 169 22.99 -44.33 3.07
C SER A 169 23.65 -42.98 2.77
N SER A 170 22.96 -42.12 2.03
CA SER A 170 23.41 -40.77 1.67
C SER A 170 23.22 -39.74 2.79
N VAL A 171 22.53 -40.13 3.87
CA VAL A 171 22.16 -39.26 4.98
C VAL A 171 23.04 -39.56 6.19
N ARG A 172 23.69 -38.53 6.74
CA ARG A 172 24.63 -38.67 7.88
C ARG A 172 24.07 -38.15 9.22
N SER A 173 22.91 -37.49 9.19
CA SER A 173 22.16 -37.05 10.37
C SER A 173 20.68 -37.33 10.14
N PRO A 174 19.92 -37.73 11.19
CA PRO A 174 18.46 -37.82 11.12
C PRO A 174 17.86 -36.54 10.52
N MET A 175 16.84 -36.69 9.68
CA MET A 175 16.11 -35.55 9.16
C MET A 175 14.63 -35.86 8.94
N THR A 176 13.79 -34.87 9.21
CA THR A 176 12.36 -34.88 8.88
C THR A 176 12.09 -34.01 7.65
N PHE A 177 11.36 -34.55 6.67
CA PHE A 177 11.02 -33.87 5.41
C PHE A 177 9.59 -34.19 4.92
N GLY A 178 9.03 -33.32 4.08
CA GLY A 178 7.80 -33.56 3.34
C GLY A 178 6.60 -32.69 3.75
N LEU A 179 5.85 -32.20 2.75
CA LEU A 179 4.74 -31.24 2.94
C LEU A 179 3.38 -31.93 3.16
N PHE A 180 3.03 -32.88 2.28
CA PHE A 180 1.76 -33.63 2.33
C PHE A 180 1.89 -34.95 3.08
N ASN A 181 3.00 -35.65 2.87
CA ASN A 181 3.42 -36.84 3.59
C ASN A 181 4.75 -36.55 4.28
N THR A 182 4.82 -36.78 5.58
CA THR A 182 6.03 -36.55 6.38
C THR A 182 6.86 -37.82 6.42
N TYR A 183 8.16 -37.69 6.14
CA TYR A 183 9.15 -38.74 6.12
C TYR A 183 10.23 -38.44 7.17
N ILE A 184 10.64 -39.46 7.91
CA ILE A 184 11.81 -39.42 8.80
C ILE A 184 12.88 -40.29 8.15
N LEU A 185 13.99 -39.68 7.75
CA LEU A 185 15.15 -40.38 7.19
C LEU A 185 16.20 -40.57 8.27
N LEU A 186 16.57 -41.82 8.51
CA LEU A 186 17.64 -42.19 9.42
C LEU A 186 18.92 -42.56 8.65
N PRO A 187 20.11 -42.17 9.13
CA PRO A 187 21.38 -42.68 8.63
C PRO A 187 21.45 -44.20 8.64
N LYS A 188 21.99 -44.77 7.55
CA LYS A 188 22.25 -46.20 7.48
C LYS A 188 23.15 -46.66 8.63
N ASP A 189 22.85 -47.82 9.18
CA ASP A 189 23.61 -48.46 10.26
C ASP A 189 23.59 -47.68 11.59
N MET A 190 22.63 -46.75 11.80
CA MET A 190 22.48 -46.02 13.07
C MET A 190 22.48 -46.94 14.30
N ALA A 191 21.80 -48.08 14.20
CA ALA A 191 21.69 -49.06 15.26
C ALA A 191 23.00 -49.80 15.60
N SER A 192 24.06 -49.63 14.80
CA SER A 192 25.37 -50.26 15.05
C SER A 192 26.27 -49.44 15.99
N TYR A 193 26.02 -48.14 16.15
CA TYR A 193 26.89 -47.23 16.92
C TYR A 193 26.14 -46.37 17.96
N LEU A 194 24.83 -46.55 18.09
CA LEU A 194 24.01 -45.93 19.13
C LEU A 194 23.37 -46.99 20.02
N SER A 195 23.26 -46.69 21.31
CA SER A 195 22.45 -47.46 22.23
C SER A 195 20.95 -47.24 22.02
N ASP A 196 20.13 -48.08 22.63
CA ASP A 196 18.66 -48.03 22.55
C ASP A 196 18.13 -46.69 23.03
N ASP A 197 18.65 -46.22 24.16
CA ASP A 197 18.34 -44.92 24.74
C ASP A 197 18.67 -43.79 23.74
N GLU A 198 19.82 -43.86 23.09
CA GLU A 198 20.26 -42.83 22.13
C GLU A 198 19.39 -42.83 20.87
N ILE A 199 18.99 -44.01 20.37
CA ILE A 199 18.04 -44.13 19.26
C ILE A 199 16.68 -43.57 19.69
N ASN A 200 16.23 -43.87 20.92
CA ASN A 200 14.98 -43.36 21.46
C ASN A 200 14.98 -41.82 21.48
N TYR A 201 16.06 -41.18 21.97
CA TYR A 201 16.15 -39.72 22.00
C TYR A 201 16.09 -39.08 20.61
N VAL A 202 16.75 -39.70 19.61
CA VAL A 202 16.69 -39.24 18.21
C VAL A 202 15.28 -39.35 17.66
N LEU A 203 14.61 -40.48 17.88
CA LEU A 203 13.25 -40.70 17.38
C LEU A 203 12.26 -39.73 18.02
N LEU A 204 12.34 -39.53 19.35
CA LEU A 204 11.53 -38.53 20.06
C LEU A 204 11.73 -37.14 19.46
N HIS A 205 12.97 -36.72 19.21
CA HIS A 205 13.27 -35.41 18.60
C HIS A 205 12.61 -35.23 17.22
N GLU A 206 12.81 -36.17 16.30
CA GLU A 206 12.23 -36.09 14.95
C GLU A 206 10.70 -36.18 14.98
N LEU A 207 10.13 -37.01 15.86
CA LEU A 207 8.69 -37.12 16.03
C LEU A 207 8.07 -35.85 16.62
N TYR A 208 8.78 -35.13 17.51
CA TYR A 208 8.32 -33.82 17.99
C TYR A 208 8.30 -32.77 16.88
N HIS A 209 9.25 -32.79 15.93
CA HIS A 209 9.16 -31.94 14.73
C HIS A 209 7.89 -32.24 13.91
N CYS A 210 7.52 -33.52 13.79
CA CYS A 210 6.30 -33.95 13.11
C CYS A 210 5.05 -33.47 13.85
N LYS A 211 4.97 -33.70 15.17
CA LYS A 211 3.85 -33.34 16.04
C LYS A 211 3.59 -31.83 16.03
N SER A 212 4.66 -31.03 16.10
CA SER A 212 4.61 -29.56 16.11
C SER A 212 4.50 -28.93 14.71
N LYS A 213 4.36 -29.73 13.64
CA LYS A 213 4.24 -29.27 12.25
C LYS A 213 5.39 -28.35 11.80
N HIS A 214 6.58 -28.52 12.38
CA HIS A 214 7.76 -27.68 12.14
C HIS A 214 8.18 -27.66 10.66
N ILE A 215 7.94 -28.76 9.93
CA ILE A 215 8.22 -28.86 8.50
C ILE A 215 7.31 -27.94 7.66
N LYS A 216 6.02 -27.89 7.99
CA LYS A 216 5.04 -27.03 7.28
C LYS A 216 5.33 -25.55 7.52
N ALA A 217 5.62 -25.21 8.78
CA ALA A 217 6.06 -23.85 9.13
C ALA A 217 7.34 -23.48 8.37
N ASN A 218 8.32 -24.39 8.25
CA ASN A 218 9.54 -24.12 7.49
C ASN A 218 9.26 -23.82 6.01
N TYR A 219 8.34 -24.56 5.35
CA TYR A 219 7.94 -24.23 3.97
C TYR A 219 7.28 -22.86 3.86
N LEU A 220 6.44 -22.48 4.84
CA LEU A 220 5.86 -21.14 4.90
C LEU A 220 6.96 -20.08 4.99
N PHE A 221 7.95 -20.24 5.88
CA PHE A 221 9.08 -19.32 5.98
C PHE A 221 9.94 -19.28 4.70
N VAL A 222 10.12 -20.41 4.00
CA VAL A 222 10.82 -20.42 2.69
C VAL A 222 10.04 -19.62 1.65
N LEU A 223 8.71 -19.70 1.63
CA LEU A 223 7.87 -18.90 0.74
C LEU A 223 8.12 -17.39 0.94
N TYR A 224 8.08 -16.92 2.18
CA TYR A 224 8.38 -15.50 2.46
C TYR A 224 9.84 -15.13 2.18
N GLN A 225 10.78 -16.06 2.32
CA GLN A 225 12.17 -15.84 1.89
C GLN A 225 12.30 -15.64 0.38
N ILE A 226 11.48 -16.32 -0.42
CA ILE A 226 11.43 -16.13 -1.88
C ILE A 226 10.82 -14.75 -2.20
N VAL A 227 9.70 -14.41 -1.57
CA VAL A 227 9.01 -13.11 -1.80
C VAL A 227 9.88 -11.93 -1.38
N TYR A 228 10.59 -12.05 -0.25
CA TYR A 228 11.46 -11.03 0.35
C TYR A 228 12.94 -11.37 0.15
N TRP A 229 13.30 -11.95 -1.00
CA TRP A 229 14.66 -12.42 -1.28
C TRP A 229 15.73 -11.34 -1.11
N PHE A 230 15.37 -10.08 -1.38
CA PHE A 230 16.26 -8.92 -1.28
C PHE A 230 16.38 -8.35 0.15
N HIS A 231 15.56 -8.80 1.11
CA HIS A 231 15.52 -8.22 2.46
C HIS A 231 16.42 -8.98 3.46
N PRO A 232 17.64 -8.50 3.77
CA PRO A 232 18.62 -9.24 4.57
C PRO A 232 18.17 -9.52 6.02
N LEU A 233 17.32 -8.67 6.59
CA LEU A 233 16.79 -8.89 7.94
C LEU A 233 15.76 -10.03 7.99
N VAL A 234 14.99 -10.27 6.92
CA VAL A 234 14.11 -11.44 6.82
C VAL A 234 14.94 -12.73 6.83
N TRP A 235 16.04 -12.76 6.08
CA TRP A 235 16.98 -13.89 6.10
C TRP A 235 17.58 -14.14 7.49
N LYS A 236 17.99 -13.06 8.17
CA LYS A 236 18.51 -13.13 9.55
C LYS A 236 17.43 -13.60 10.53
N ALA A 237 16.22 -13.06 10.42
CA ALA A 237 15.07 -13.43 11.23
C ALA A 237 14.77 -14.93 11.12
N PHE A 238 14.65 -15.47 9.91
CA PHE A 238 14.34 -16.88 9.73
C PHE A 238 15.50 -17.81 10.11
N LYS A 239 16.75 -17.34 10.00
CA LYS A 239 17.91 -18.08 10.57
C LYS A 239 17.81 -18.18 12.08
N VAL A 240 17.41 -17.11 12.77
CA VAL A 240 17.23 -17.09 14.22
C VAL A 240 15.99 -17.91 14.63
N MET A 241 14.88 -17.77 13.91
CA MET A 241 13.66 -18.53 14.13
C MET A 241 13.92 -20.04 14.11
N ARG A 242 14.73 -20.53 13.16
CA ARG A 242 15.10 -21.96 13.13
C ARG A 242 15.81 -22.40 14.40
N LEU A 243 16.62 -21.54 15.04
CA LEU A 243 17.25 -21.85 16.33
C LEU A 243 16.24 -21.90 17.47
N ASP A 244 15.30 -20.96 17.49
CA ASP A 244 14.24 -20.97 18.49
C ASP A 244 13.34 -22.21 18.33
N ARG A 245 13.12 -22.66 17.08
CA ARG A 245 12.44 -23.92 16.75
C ARG A 245 13.18 -25.15 17.29
N GLU A 246 14.49 -25.24 17.09
CA GLU A 246 15.30 -26.35 17.64
C GLU A 246 15.26 -26.35 19.18
N MET A 247 15.37 -25.18 19.82
CA MET A 247 15.27 -25.08 21.28
C MET A 247 13.88 -25.45 21.79
N ALA A 248 12.81 -25.05 21.09
CA ALA A 248 11.45 -25.45 21.43
C ALA A 248 11.25 -26.97 21.27
N CYS A 249 11.84 -27.58 20.25
CA CYS A 249 11.83 -29.04 20.07
C CYS A 249 12.58 -29.73 21.22
N ASP A 250 13.78 -29.27 21.55
CA ASP A 250 14.57 -29.80 22.67
C ASP A 250 13.79 -29.70 24.00
N THR A 251 13.10 -28.58 24.27
CA THR A 251 12.22 -28.43 25.44
C THR A 251 11.16 -29.53 25.51
N GLU A 252 10.45 -29.79 24.40
CA GLU A 252 9.38 -30.80 24.37
C GLU A 252 9.92 -32.22 24.55
N VAL A 253 11.11 -32.52 24.00
CA VAL A 253 11.81 -33.78 24.27
C VAL A 253 12.13 -33.92 25.76
N LEU A 254 12.69 -32.88 26.39
CA LEU A 254 13.06 -32.92 27.80
C LEU A 254 11.86 -33.09 28.75
N HIS A 255 10.67 -32.62 28.37
CA HIS A 255 9.44 -32.90 29.13
C HIS A 255 9.00 -34.37 29.09
N SER A 256 9.43 -35.13 28.07
CA SER A 256 9.20 -36.58 27.95
C SER A 256 10.30 -37.44 28.58
N LEU A 257 11.40 -36.83 29.03
CA LEU A 257 12.56 -37.56 29.56
C LEU A 257 12.68 -37.41 31.08
N ASP A 258 13.26 -38.43 31.71
CA ASP A 258 13.70 -38.33 33.09
C ASP A 258 14.93 -37.43 33.21
N ARG A 259 15.09 -36.75 34.35
CA ARG A 259 16.22 -35.83 34.58
C ARG A 259 17.60 -36.49 34.43
N CYS A 260 17.70 -37.78 34.76
CA CYS A 260 18.94 -38.56 34.61
C CYS A 260 19.37 -38.73 33.15
N ASP A 261 18.45 -38.53 32.20
CA ASP A 261 18.67 -38.75 30.77
C ASP A 261 18.98 -37.46 30.00
N PHE A 262 18.86 -36.28 30.62
CA PHE A 262 19.15 -34.99 29.96
C PHE A 262 20.61 -34.91 29.49
N GLU A 263 21.55 -35.37 30.32
CA GLU A 263 22.97 -35.42 29.96
C GLU A 263 23.23 -36.40 28.81
N LYS A 264 22.59 -37.58 28.86
CA LYS A 264 22.71 -38.60 27.82
C LYS A 264 22.18 -38.08 26.49
N TYR A 265 21.01 -37.44 26.49
CA TYR A 265 20.43 -36.78 25.32
C TYR A 265 21.38 -35.71 24.73
N GLY A 266 21.93 -34.84 25.58
CA GLY A 266 22.91 -33.84 25.16
C GLY A 266 24.15 -34.46 24.52
N LYS A 267 24.67 -35.56 25.08
CA LYS A 267 25.79 -36.33 24.50
C LYS A 267 25.44 -36.97 23.16
N THR A 268 24.21 -37.46 22.97
CA THR A 268 23.73 -37.97 21.69
C THR A 268 23.81 -36.90 20.59
N ILE A 269 23.39 -35.66 20.88
CA ILE A 269 23.51 -34.54 19.94
C ILE A 269 24.98 -34.27 19.57
N ILE A 270 25.88 -34.27 20.55
CA ILE A 270 27.32 -34.06 20.32
C ILE A 270 27.88 -35.15 19.39
N ARG A 271 27.53 -36.42 19.63
CA ARG A 271 28.01 -37.54 18.80
C ARG A 271 27.59 -37.41 17.34
N PHE A 272 26.38 -36.94 17.06
CA PHE A 272 25.96 -36.65 15.68
C PHE A 272 26.72 -35.47 15.07
N VAL A 273 26.99 -34.42 15.85
CA VAL A 273 27.79 -33.28 15.37
C VAL A 273 29.22 -33.72 15.01
N GLU A 274 29.86 -34.49 15.88
CA GLU A 274 31.24 -34.96 15.69
C GLU A 274 31.37 -35.85 14.45
N ARG A 275 30.46 -36.82 14.28
CA ARG A 275 30.45 -37.72 13.12
C ARG A 275 30.21 -36.99 11.79
N ASN A 276 29.64 -35.79 11.83
CA ASN A 276 29.33 -34.99 10.64
C ASN A 276 30.39 -33.94 10.29
N LYS A 277 31.37 -33.66 11.16
CA LYS A 277 32.46 -32.69 10.90
C LYS A 277 33.38 -33.10 9.74
N GLU A 278 33.42 -34.37 9.36
CA GLU A 278 34.32 -34.90 8.33
C GLU A 278 33.87 -34.68 6.87
N SER A 279 32.72 -34.05 6.60
CA SER A 279 32.35 -33.63 5.21
C SER A 279 32.12 -32.13 5.09
N ALA A 280 33.17 -31.40 4.72
CA ALA A 280 33.15 -29.96 4.47
C ALA A 280 32.30 -29.52 3.25
N ILE A 281 31.92 -30.45 2.36
CA ILE A 281 31.31 -30.15 1.05
C ILE A 281 29.80 -29.79 1.13
N LEU A 282 29.12 -30.07 2.25
CA LEU A 282 27.66 -29.84 2.41
C LEU A 282 27.28 -28.61 3.26
N ASN A 283 28.25 -27.74 3.58
CA ASN A 283 27.99 -26.53 4.39
C ASN A 283 27.06 -25.50 3.72
N LEU A 284 26.83 -25.58 2.41
CA LEU A 284 25.95 -24.66 1.69
C LEU A 284 24.47 -25.10 1.69
N ALA A 285 24.19 -26.39 1.90
CA ALA A 285 22.86 -26.96 1.69
C ALA A 285 22.12 -27.40 2.97
N ASN A 286 22.78 -27.39 4.14
CA ASN A 286 22.15 -27.87 5.36
C ASN A 286 22.29 -26.89 6.55
N PRO A 287 21.30 -25.99 6.77
CA PRO A 287 21.24 -25.15 7.96
C PRO A 287 20.98 -25.94 9.26
N LEU A 288 20.69 -27.25 9.15
CA LEU A 288 20.34 -28.15 10.25
C LEU A 288 21.52 -28.47 11.17
N LEU A 289 22.75 -28.52 10.65
CA LEU A 289 23.95 -28.49 11.49
C LEU A 289 24.28 -27.03 11.80
N GLY A 290 23.60 -26.49 12.81
CA GLY A 290 23.87 -25.14 13.28
C GLY A 290 25.35 -24.92 13.55
N SER A 291 25.82 -23.68 13.36
CA SER A 291 27.19 -23.29 13.74
C SER A 291 27.54 -23.75 15.16
N GLU A 292 28.83 -23.86 15.50
CA GLU A 292 29.30 -24.21 16.85
C GLU A 292 28.57 -23.41 17.95
N LYS A 293 28.30 -22.13 17.69
CA LYS A 293 27.54 -21.24 18.56
C LYS A 293 26.08 -21.68 18.80
N HIS A 294 25.45 -22.31 17.82
CA HIS A 294 24.09 -22.84 17.90
C HIS A 294 24.04 -24.11 18.74
N ILE A 295 24.97 -25.04 18.50
CA ILE A 295 25.08 -26.28 19.27
C ILE A 295 25.37 -25.95 20.74
N LYS A 296 26.30 -25.04 21.01
CA LYS A 296 26.58 -24.55 22.37
C LYS A 296 25.33 -24.00 23.05
N ARG A 297 24.49 -23.26 22.34
CA ARG A 297 23.23 -22.73 22.90
C ARG A 297 22.22 -23.82 23.24
N ARG A 298 22.07 -24.84 22.38
CA ARG A 298 21.21 -25.99 22.64
C ARG A 298 21.68 -26.77 23.87
N LEU A 299 22.98 -27.05 23.97
CA LEU A 299 23.57 -27.76 25.12
C LEU A 299 23.42 -26.98 26.42
N ILE A 300 23.68 -25.67 26.42
CA ILE A 300 23.44 -24.82 27.60
C ILE A 300 21.96 -24.89 28.00
N HIS A 301 21.05 -24.82 27.03
CA HIS A 301 19.61 -24.88 27.28
C HIS A 301 19.18 -26.23 27.87
N ILE A 302 19.68 -27.35 27.33
CA ILE A 302 19.44 -28.70 27.85
C ILE A 302 19.97 -28.85 29.28
N ALA A 303 21.21 -28.41 29.52
CA ALA A 303 21.84 -28.50 30.83
C ALA A 303 21.17 -27.62 31.89
N SER A 304 20.62 -26.47 31.47
CA SER A 304 19.90 -25.54 32.35
C SER A 304 18.38 -25.76 32.36
N PHE A 305 17.90 -26.90 31.85
CA PHE A 305 16.46 -27.12 31.69
C PHE A 305 15.77 -27.24 33.05
N THR A 306 14.70 -26.49 33.21
CA THR A 306 13.81 -26.54 34.37
C THR A 306 12.38 -26.41 33.89
N GLU A 307 11.46 -27.15 34.52
CA GLU A 307 10.02 -27.03 34.27
C GLU A 307 9.56 -25.58 34.31
N GLU A 308 8.77 -25.18 33.31
CA GLU A 308 8.30 -23.81 33.19
C GLU A 308 7.35 -23.45 34.33
N SER A 309 7.75 -22.50 35.18
CA SER A 309 6.85 -21.98 36.21
C SER A 309 5.60 -21.32 35.60
N LYS A 310 4.47 -21.37 36.32
CA LYS A 310 3.23 -20.68 35.90
C LYS A 310 3.47 -19.18 35.63
N LEU A 311 4.36 -18.56 36.42
CA LEU A 311 4.75 -17.15 36.25
C LEU A 311 5.49 -16.92 34.93
N LEU A 312 6.39 -17.82 34.51
CA LEU A 312 7.10 -17.71 33.24
C LEU A 312 6.15 -17.83 32.04
N LYS A 313 5.15 -18.74 32.13
CA LYS A 313 4.10 -18.87 31.11
C LYS A 313 3.26 -17.58 31.01
N LEU A 314 2.86 -17.01 32.15
CA LEU A 314 2.10 -15.76 32.20
C LEU A 314 2.91 -14.58 31.62
N LYS A 315 4.19 -14.44 31.99
CA LYS A 315 5.10 -13.42 31.43
C LYS A 315 5.25 -13.57 29.91
N SER A 316 5.43 -14.81 29.43
CA SER A 316 5.57 -15.08 28.00
C SER A 316 4.32 -14.70 27.21
N MET A 317 3.14 -15.05 27.75
CA MET A 317 1.85 -14.70 27.14
C MET A 317 1.61 -13.19 27.15
N PHE A 318 1.93 -12.49 28.25
CA PHE A 318 1.83 -11.04 28.32
C PHE A 318 2.70 -10.36 27.26
N ILE A 319 3.97 -10.75 27.14
CA ILE A 319 4.89 -10.22 26.11
C ILE A 319 4.34 -10.48 24.70
N PHE A 320 3.82 -11.67 24.44
CA PHE A 320 3.22 -12.00 23.14
C PHE A 320 2.02 -11.10 22.80
N ILE A 321 1.12 -10.87 23.76
CA ILE A 321 -0.03 -9.96 23.59
C ILE A 321 0.44 -8.54 23.31
N VAL A 322 1.42 -8.01 24.06
CA VAL A 322 1.96 -6.67 23.84
C VAL A 322 2.52 -6.52 22.43
N ILE A 323 3.26 -7.50 21.93
CA ILE A 323 3.82 -7.46 20.56
C ILE A 323 2.71 -7.58 19.52
N THR A 324 1.68 -8.37 19.80
CA THR A 324 0.52 -8.51 18.91
C THR A 324 -0.21 -7.17 18.80
N LEU A 325 -0.43 -6.47 19.93
CA LEU A 325 -0.99 -5.12 19.95
C LEU A 325 -0.10 -4.11 19.22
N PHE A 326 1.22 -4.19 19.40
CA PHE A 326 2.16 -3.36 18.65
C PHE A 326 2.06 -3.56 17.14
N VAL A 327 2.00 -4.82 16.68
CA VAL A 327 1.82 -5.16 15.27
C VAL A 327 0.46 -4.66 14.76
N ILE A 328 -0.61 -4.78 15.55
CA ILE A 328 -1.93 -4.25 15.19
C ILE A 328 -1.92 -2.72 15.10
N ALA A 329 -1.20 -2.04 16.00
CA ALA A 329 -1.08 -0.59 16.00
C ALA A 329 -0.33 -0.03 14.76
N GLN A 330 0.37 -0.88 13.99
CA GLN A 330 0.97 -0.47 12.72
C GLN A 330 -0.07 -0.34 11.59
N PHE A 331 -1.30 -0.83 11.76
CA PHE A 331 -2.32 -0.84 10.69
C PHE A 331 -2.87 0.53 10.28
N PRO A 332 -3.20 1.46 11.19
CA PRO A 332 -3.72 2.76 10.79
C PRO A 332 -2.74 3.56 9.92
N LEU A 333 -1.42 3.45 10.18
CA LEU A 333 -0.37 4.11 9.40
C LEU A 333 -0.35 3.69 7.92
N LEU A 334 -0.94 2.53 7.59
CA LEU A 334 -1.01 1.98 6.23
C LEU A 334 -2.30 2.37 5.48
N SER A 335 -3.36 2.71 6.22
CA SER A 335 -4.68 3.07 5.68
C SER A 335 -4.81 4.59 5.48
N VAL A 336 -4.22 5.37 6.39
CA VAL A 336 -4.21 6.85 6.34
C VAL A 336 -3.57 7.37 5.05
N THR A 337 -2.56 6.67 4.51
CA THR A 337 -1.92 7.04 3.23
C THR A 337 -2.76 6.69 1.99
N ALA A 338 -3.89 5.99 2.12
CA ALA A 338 -4.58 5.38 0.98
C ALA A 338 -6.07 5.73 0.83
N SER A 339 -6.79 6.16 1.89
CA SER A 339 -8.27 6.13 1.84
C SER A 339 -9.02 7.45 2.06
N SER A 340 -8.53 8.41 2.85
CA SER A 340 -9.38 9.53 3.29
C SER A 340 -9.25 10.80 2.45
N SER A 341 -8.12 11.04 1.78
CA SER A 341 -7.90 12.25 0.96
C SER A 341 -8.41 12.12 -0.48
N GLU A 342 -8.52 10.90 -1.03
CA GLU A 342 -8.75 10.66 -2.46
C GLU A 342 -10.23 10.50 -2.84
N ARG A 343 -11.13 10.26 -1.88
CA ARG A 343 -12.57 10.05 -2.14
C ARG A 343 -13.43 10.84 -1.18
N TYR A 344 -14.47 11.46 -1.72
CA TYR A 344 -15.52 12.13 -0.96
C TYR A 344 -16.57 11.12 -0.49
N LEU A 345 -17.03 11.23 0.76
CA LEU A 345 -18.13 10.42 1.26
C LEU A 345 -19.44 11.10 0.89
N PHE A 346 -20.13 10.55 -0.10
CA PHE A 346 -21.44 11.03 -0.55
C PHE A 346 -22.50 9.96 -0.34
N ASP A 347 -23.43 10.24 0.58
CA ASP A 347 -24.63 9.45 0.83
C ASP A 347 -25.81 10.40 0.91
N ASP A 348 -26.41 10.67 -0.24
CA ASP A 348 -27.55 11.58 -0.39
C ASP A 348 -28.70 10.84 -1.08
N GLN A 349 -29.85 10.79 -0.40
CA GLN A 349 -31.04 10.11 -0.92
C GLN A 349 -31.67 10.84 -2.11
N ARG A 350 -31.29 12.11 -2.34
CA ARG A 350 -31.72 12.93 -3.48
C ARG A 350 -30.98 12.58 -4.78
N ALA A 351 -30.05 11.63 -4.75
CA ALA A 351 -29.25 11.26 -5.91
C ALA A 351 -29.90 10.17 -6.77
N ILE A 352 -30.26 10.55 -8.00
CA ILE A 352 -30.66 9.66 -9.07
C ILE A 352 -29.45 9.34 -9.94
N TYR A 353 -29.21 8.04 -10.15
CA TYR A 353 -28.12 7.57 -11.00
C TYR A 353 -28.65 7.21 -12.37
N GLU A 354 -28.01 7.72 -13.40
CA GLU A 354 -28.39 7.52 -14.80
C GLU A 354 -27.20 7.08 -15.64
N ASP A 355 -27.48 6.36 -16.73
CA ASP A 355 -26.45 5.95 -17.68
C ASP A 355 -26.34 6.99 -18.81
N LEU A 356 -25.18 7.64 -18.87
CA LEU A 356 -24.79 8.61 -19.90
C LEU A 356 -23.53 8.16 -20.63
N SER A 357 -23.17 6.87 -20.55
CA SER A 357 -21.94 6.31 -21.14
C SER A 357 -21.76 6.62 -22.62
N GLY A 358 -22.88 6.69 -23.38
CA GLY A 358 -22.88 7.05 -24.80
C GLY A 358 -22.25 8.42 -25.11
N TYR A 359 -22.27 9.37 -24.18
CA TYR A 359 -21.66 10.69 -24.36
C TYR A 359 -20.15 10.70 -24.08
N PHE A 360 -19.66 9.77 -23.26
CA PHE A 360 -18.27 9.77 -22.79
C PHE A 360 -17.31 9.02 -23.71
N GLY A 361 -17.81 8.11 -24.55
CA GLY A 361 -16.99 7.35 -25.50
C GLY A 361 -15.94 6.51 -24.77
N GLU A 362 -14.65 6.69 -25.12
CA GLU A 362 -13.52 6.02 -24.46
C GLU A 362 -13.06 6.71 -23.18
N ASN A 363 -13.58 7.90 -22.87
CA ASN A 363 -13.19 8.63 -21.66
C ASN A 363 -13.81 7.99 -20.42
N GLU A 364 -13.00 7.78 -19.38
CA GLU A 364 -13.52 7.52 -18.05
C GLU A 364 -13.93 8.86 -17.43
N GLY A 365 -15.06 8.93 -16.72
CA GLY A 365 -15.49 10.21 -16.20
C GLY A 365 -16.81 10.15 -15.44
N SER A 366 -17.27 11.33 -15.02
CA SER A 366 -18.55 11.51 -14.36
C SER A 366 -19.21 12.81 -14.81
N PHE A 367 -20.53 12.80 -14.81
CA PHE A 367 -21.36 13.98 -14.91
C PHE A 367 -22.19 14.07 -13.62
N VAL A 368 -22.16 15.23 -12.97
CA VAL A 368 -23.01 15.56 -11.83
C VAL A 368 -23.81 16.78 -12.20
N LEU A 369 -25.13 16.70 -12.03
CA LEU A 369 -26.07 17.79 -12.20
C LEU A 369 -26.91 17.90 -10.94
N TYR A 370 -27.19 19.12 -10.48
CA TYR A 370 -28.12 19.40 -9.41
C TYR A 370 -29.12 20.45 -9.85
N SER A 371 -30.40 20.19 -9.59
CA SER A 371 -31.51 21.11 -9.83
C SER A 371 -31.88 21.81 -8.52
N ALA A 372 -31.78 23.14 -8.48
CA ALA A 372 -32.12 23.91 -7.29
C ALA A 372 -33.63 23.88 -6.98
N SER A 373 -34.46 23.90 -8.01
CA SER A 373 -35.93 23.87 -7.88
C SER A 373 -36.44 22.53 -7.35
N ASN A 374 -35.87 21.42 -7.82
CA ASN A 374 -36.29 20.07 -7.45
C ASN A 374 -35.53 19.51 -6.23
N ASP A 375 -34.46 20.15 -5.79
CA ASP A 375 -33.55 19.66 -4.76
C ASP A 375 -33.10 18.20 -5.05
N GLU A 376 -32.60 17.97 -6.27
CA GLU A 376 -32.29 16.63 -6.80
C GLU A 376 -30.92 16.61 -7.49
N TYR A 377 -30.14 15.56 -7.24
CA TYR A 377 -28.91 15.25 -7.98
C TYR A 377 -29.19 14.22 -9.07
N ARG A 378 -28.62 14.43 -10.25
CA ARG A 378 -28.52 13.45 -11.33
C ARG A 378 -27.07 13.16 -11.64
N ILE A 379 -26.68 11.91 -11.51
CA ILE A 379 -25.27 11.51 -11.50
C ILE A 379 -25.05 10.36 -12.49
N TYR A 380 -24.13 10.57 -13.43
CA TYR A 380 -23.50 9.51 -14.18
C TYR A 380 -22.18 9.09 -13.52
N ASN A 381 -21.98 7.78 -13.41
CA ASN A 381 -20.79 7.14 -12.83
C ASN A 381 -20.54 7.49 -11.35
N ARG A 382 -21.22 6.75 -10.45
CA ARG A 382 -21.13 6.91 -8.99
C ARG A 382 -19.71 6.85 -8.45
N GLU A 383 -18.86 5.96 -9.00
CA GLU A 383 -17.51 5.80 -8.46
C GLU A 383 -16.65 7.02 -8.78
N LYS A 384 -16.72 7.53 -10.03
CA LYS A 384 -15.94 8.69 -10.47
C LYS A 384 -16.48 10.00 -9.92
N SER A 385 -17.77 10.11 -9.63
CA SER A 385 -18.39 11.34 -9.09
C SER A 385 -17.87 11.74 -7.71
N VAL A 386 -17.35 10.77 -6.95
CA VAL A 386 -16.78 10.96 -5.60
C VAL A 386 -15.25 10.94 -5.58
N MET A 387 -14.59 10.64 -6.69
CA MET A 387 -13.12 10.61 -6.73
C MET A 387 -12.58 12.03 -6.81
N ARG A 388 -11.70 12.39 -5.86
CA ARG A 388 -11.02 13.68 -5.85
C ARG A 388 -9.84 13.64 -6.80
N ILE A 389 -9.79 14.60 -7.72
CA ILE A 389 -8.74 14.77 -8.72
C ILE A 389 -8.37 16.24 -8.83
N SER A 390 -7.25 16.54 -9.49
CA SER A 390 -6.77 17.92 -9.57
C SER A 390 -7.79 18.82 -10.29
N PRO A 391 -8.13 20.00 -9.73
CA PRO A 391 -9.12 20.90 -10.33
C PRO A 391 -8.60 21.63 -11.57
N ASN A 392 -7.28 21.76 -11.73
CA ASN A 392 -6.67 22.55 -12.80
C ASN A 392 -7.28 23.96 -12.87
N SER A 393 -7.53 24.49 -14.07
CA SER A 393 -8.06 25.84 -14.25
C SER A 393 -9.48 26.07 -13.70
N SER A 394 -10.21 25.03 -13.27
CA SER A 394 -11.50 25.23 -12.58
C SER A 394 -11.33 25.91 -11.21
N TYR A 395 -10.16 25.77 -10.59
CA TYR A 395 -9.81 26.43 -9.33
C TYR A 395 -9.84 27.97 -9.40
N LYS A 396 -9.59 28.52 -10.61
CA LYS A 396 -9.46 29.97 -10.85
C LYS A 396 -10.72 30.76 -10.47
N VAL A 397 -11.90 30.12 -10.50
CA VAL A 397 -13.16 30.71 -10.00
C VAL A 397 -13.02 31.14 -8.54
N PHE A 398 -12.47 30.26 -7.71
CA PHE A 398 -12.30 30.47 -6.28
C PHE A 398 -11.07 31.33 -5.97
N THR A 399 -9.99 31.20 -6.75
CA THR A 399 -8.86 32.15 -6.67
C THR A 399 -9.29 33.59 -6.89
N ALA A 400 -10.10 33.84 -7.93
CA ALA A 400 -10.62 35.17 -8.23
C ALA A 400 -11.44 35.72 -7.05
N LEU A 401 -12.34 34.90 -6.51
CA LEU A 401 -13.18 35.28 -5.38
C LEU A 401 -12.37 35.62 -4.13
N MET A 402 -11.39 34.77 -3.77
CA MET A 402 -10.50 35.02 -2.63
C MET A 402 -9.69 36.31 -2.81
N ALA A 403 -9.14 36.54 -4.02
CA ALA A 403 -8.33 37.72 -4.30
C ALA A 403 -9.14 39.02 -4.19
N LEU A 404 -10.41 39.01 -4.64
CA LEU A 404 -11.34 40.13 -4.50
C LEU A 404 -11.75 40.37 -3.04
N GLU A 405 -11.95 39.31 -2.26
CA GLU A 405 -12.32 39.43 -0.84
C GLU A 405 -11.16 39.96 0.01
N LEU A 406 -9.95 39.49 -0.26
CA LEU A 406 -8.72 39.96 0.38
C LEU A 406 -8.26 41.34 -0.10
N GLY A 407 -8.88 41.89 -1.15
CA GLY A 407 -8.51 43.18 -1.75
C GLY A 407 -7.14 43.15 -2.45
N VAL A 408 -6.69 41.97 -2.88
CA VAL A 408 -5.50 41.82 -3.74
C VAL A 408 -5.76 42.42 -5.12
N ILE A 409 -6.98 42.23 -5.61
CA ILE A 409 -7.54 42.93 -6.78
C ILE A 409 -8.91 43.50 -6.41
N THR A 410 -9.39 44.42 -7.22
CA THR A 410 -10.75 44.96 -7.14
C THR A 410 -11.43 44.92 -8.50
N GLY A 411 -12.73 45.18 -8.57
CA GLY A 411 -13.44 45.24 -9.86
C GLY A 411 -12.93 46.34 -10.79
N ASP A 412 -12.44 47.46 -10.24
CA ASP A 412 -11.93 48.60 -11.01
C ASP A 412 -10.41 48.54 -11.23
N ASP A 413 -9.70 47.73 -10.43
CA ASP A 413 -8.25 47.57 -10.47
C ASP A 413 -7.87 46.10 -10.32
N SER A 414 -7.77 45.42 -11.46
CA SER A 414 -7.35 44.01 -11.54
C SER A 414 -6.28 43.78 -12.60
N LEU A 415 -5.67 44.85 -13.12
CA LEU A 415 -4.64 44.74 -14.16
C LEU A 415 -3.32 44.27 -13.56
N LEU A 416 -2.79 43.14 -14.06
CA LEU A 416 -1.42 42.71 -13.80
C LEU A 416 -0.60 42.83 -15.07
N GLU A 417 0.60 43.41 -14.92
CA GLU A 417 1.54 43.57 -16.02
C GLU A 417 2.25 42.26 -16.33
N TRP A 418 2.39 41.96 -17.61
CA TRP A 418 3.16 40.83 -18.09
C TRP A 418 4.66 41.11 -17.89
N ASP A 419 5.37 40.14 -17.34
CA ASP A 419 6.80 40.23 -17.01
C ASP A 419 7.74 40.04 -18.21
N GLY A 420 7.17 39.82 -19.41
CA GLY A 420 7.92 39.59 -20.64
C GLY A 420 8.30 38.13 -20.89
N VAL A 421 7.91 37.18 -20.02
CA VAL A 421 8.12 35.74 -20.23
C VAL A 421 7.24 35.25 -21.36
N HIS A 422 7.85 34.73 -22.43
CA HIS A 422 7.11 34.26 -23.60
C HIS A 422 6.48 32.88 -23.37
N TYR A 423 5.15 32.83 -23.38
CA TYR A 423 4.33 31.63 -23.30
C TYR A 423 3.93 31.13 -24.69
N GLY A 424 3.60 29.83 -24.80
CA GLY A 424 3.16 29.20 -26.04
C GLY A 424 1.80 29.67 -26.57
N TYR A 425 1.02 30.41 -25.78
CA TYR A 425 -0.25 31.01 -26.16
C TYR A 425 -0.06 32.52 -26.35
N ALA A 426 -0.37 33.03 -27.55
CA ALA A 426 -0.16 34.44 -27.87
C ALA A 426 -0.97 35.35 -26.93
N GLU A 427 -2.15 34.90 -26.53
CA GLU A 427 -3.04 35.58 -25.61
C GLU A 427 -2.43 35.79 -24.23
N TRP A 428 -1.50 34.93 -23.78
CA TRP A 428 -0.87 35.04 -22.45
C TRP A 428 0.28 36.05 -22.41
N ASN A 429 0.76 36.50 -23.57
CA ASN A 429 1.92 37.38 -23.72
C ASN A 429 1.50 38.85 -23.72
N ALA A 430 0.63 39.23 -22.78
CA ALA A 430 0.07 40.57 -22.65
C ALA A 430 -0.35 40.86 -21.21
N ASN A 431 -0.56 42.13 -20.87
CA ASN A 431 -1.16 42.51 -19.60
C ASN A 431 -2.61 42.01 -19.53
N HIS A 432 -3.02 41.56 -18.35
CA HIS A 432 -4.38 41.03 -18.15
C HIS A 432 -5.07 41.64 -16.95
N ASP A 433 -6.35 41.93 -17.13
CA ASP A 433 -7.31 42.11 -16.04
C ASP A 433 -7.96 40.77 -15.68
N LEU A 434 -8.82 40.76 -14.65
CA LEU A 434 -9.51 39.54 -14.24
C LEU A 434 -10.35 38.91 -15.37
N ARG A 435 -10.97 39.72 -16.23
CA ARG A 435 -11.86 39.26 -17.30
C ARG A 435 -11.08 38.52 -18.39
N THR A 436 -10.03 39.17 -18.91
CA THR A 436 -9.16 38.59 -19.94
C THR A 436 -8.38 37.40 -19.40
N ALA A 437 -7.90 37.47 -18.14
CA ALA A 437 -7.22 36.34 -17.50
C ALA A 437 -8.15 35.12 -17.34
N MET A 438 -9.41 35.32 -16.97
CA MET A 438 -10.38 34.22 -16.83
C MET A 438 -10.72 33.61 -18.20
N SER A 439 -11.00 34.44 -19.20
CA SER A 439 -11.39 34.04 -20.56
C SER A 439 -10.29 33.25 -21.28
N TYR A 440 -9.04 33.73 -21.22
CA TYR A 440 -7.88 33.04 -21.79
C TYR A 440 -7.21 32.08 -20.81
N SER A 441 -7.83 31.85 -19.65
CA SER A 441 -7.33 30.99 -18.57
C SER A 441 -5.84 31.18 -18.25
N VAL A 442 -5.40 32.44 -18.20
CA VAL A 442 -4.00 32.85 -18.09
C VAL A 442 -3.40 32.41 -16.77
N THR A 443 -2.58 31.35 -16.78
CA THR A 443 -2.17 30.70 -15.53
C THR A 443 -1.25 31.56 -14.66
N TRP A 444 -0.34 32.31 -15.27
CA TRP A 444 0.60 33.17 -14.54
C TRP A 444 -0.12 34.25 -13.72
N TYR A 445 -1.26 34.77 -14.21
CA TYR A 445 -2.06 35.78 -13.53
C TYR A 445 -2.57 35.24 -12.18
N PHE A 446 -3.14 34.03 -12.19
CA PHE A 446 -3.68 33.40 -10.97
C PHE A 446 -2.56 32.91 -10.03
N GLN A 447 -1.42 32.46 -10.56
CA GLN A 447 -0.23 32.17 -9.74
C GLN A 447 0.26 33.42 -9.02
N GLN A 448 0.26 34.58 -9.69
CA GLN A 448 0.63 35.84 -9.08
C GLN A 448 -0.37 36.27 -8.00
N LEU A 449 -1.68 36.06 -8.19
CA LEU A 449 -2.67 36.27 -7.14
C LEU A 449 -2.39 35.40 -5.91
N ASP A 450 -2.08 34.12 -6.11
CA ASP A 450 -1.85 33.20 -4.99
C ASP A 450 -0.58 33.53 -4.21
N ARG A 451 0.48 33.99 -4.90
CA ARG A 451 1.66 34.56 -4.24
C ARG A 451 1.32 35.79 -3.39
N GLN A 452 0.48 36.70 -3.91
CA GLN A 452 0.07 37.91 -3.19
C GLN A 452 -0.86 37.60 -2.01
N MET A 453 -1.73 36.59 -2.14
CA MET A 453 -2.61 36.12 -1.07
C MET A 453 -1.83 35.37 0.02
N GLN A 454 -0.73 34.70 -0.31
CA GLN A 454 0.09 33.90 0.62
C GLN A 454 -0.63 32.64 1.15
N ARG A 455 0.18 31.62 1.47
CA ARG A 455 -0.28 30.27 1.81
C ARG A 455 -1.32 30.22 2.94
N ASP A 456 -1.06 30.90 4.05
CA ASP A 456 -1.93 30.77 5.24
C ASP A 456 -3.32 31.34 5.00
N ARG A 457 -3.44 32.43 4.23
CA ARG A 457 -4.75 33.00 3.87
C ARG A 457 -5.49 32.09 2.90
N ILE A 458 -4.80 31.55 1.90
CA ILE A 458 -5.38 30.55 0.97
C ILE A 458 -5.90 29.34 1.76
N GLN A 459 -5.10 28.79 2.68
CA GLN A 459 -5.51 27.64 3.50
C GLN A 459 -6.81 27.93 4.26
N ASN A 460 -6.92 29.10 4.91
CA ASN A 460 -8.14 29.49 5.63
C ASN A 460 -9.38 29.51 4.73
N TYR A 461 -9.25 29.94 3.48
CA TYR A 461 -10.35 29.90 2.52
C TYR A 461 -10.66 28.47 2.03
N LEU A 462 -9.65 27.64 1.76
CA LEU A 462 -9.89 26.23 1.42
C LEU A 462 -10.59 25.48 2.57
N ASP A 463 -10.26 25.82 3.81
CA ASP A 463 -10.92 25.30 5.00
C ASP A 463 -12.37 25.78 5.08
N MET A 464 -12.62 27.08 4.85
CA MET A 464 -13.95 27.69 4.83
C MET A 464 -14.85 27.10 3.72
N PHE A 465 -14.29 26.88 2.53
CA PHE A 465 -15.00 26.31 1.38
C PHE A 465 -15.27 24.81 1.53
N ASP A 466 -14.61 24.15 2.46
CA ASP A 466 -14.48 22.70 2.47
C ASP A 466 -13.95 22.16 1.12
N TYR A 467 -12.92 22.82 0.56
CA TYR A 467 -12.44 22.55 -0.80
C TYR A 467 -11.68 21.21 -0.87
N GLY A 468 -12.40 20.13 -1.17
CA GLY A 468 -11.79 18.84 -1.47
C GLY A 468 -10.86 18.35 -0.36
N ASN A 469 -9.62 18.01 -0.72
CA ASN A 469 -8.60 17.57 0.25
C ASN A 469 -7.82 18.73 0.92
N LYS A 470 -8.00 19.97 0.47
CA LYS A 470 -7.39 21.19 1.04
C LYS A 470 -5.85 21.17 1.10
N ASP A 471 -5.22 20.38 0.24
CA ASP A 471 -3.78 20.10 0.31
C ASP A 471 -2.96 21.08 -0.54
N LEU A 472 -2.20 21.96 0.13
CA LEU A 472 -1.29 22.94 -0.47
C LEU A 472 0.18 22.48 -0.51
N SER A 473 0.48 21.19 -0.28
CA SER A 473 1.86 20.67 -0.23
C SER A 473 2.60 20.75 -1.56
N GLY A 474 1.88 20.88 -2.68
CA GLY A 474 2.42 21.06 -4.03
C GLY A 474 3.07 22.42 -4.32
N GLY A 475 3.06 23.35 -3.36
CA GLY A 475 3.67 24.68 -3.51
C GLY A 475 2.77 25.69 -4.22
N LEU A 476 2.90 26.97 -3.87
CA LEU A 476 1.96 28.07 -4.24
C LEU A 476 1.77 28.30 -5.75
N ASP A 477 2.69 27.81 -6.58
CA ASP A 477 2.60 28.01 -8.02
C ASP A 477 1.86 26.85 -8.73
N GLU A 478 1.83 25.67 -8.13
CA GLU A 478 1.44 24.44 -8.85
C GLU A 478 0.45 23.57 -8.09
N TYR A 479 0.10 23.84 -6.82
CA TYR A 479 -0.72 22.93 -6.01
C TYR A 479 -2.07 22.53 -6.63
N TRP A 480 -2.65 23.36 -7.50
CA TRP A 480 -3.90 23.08 -8.22
C TRP A 480 -3.72 22.56 -9.65
N LEU A 481 -2.48 22.44 -10.16
CA LEU A 481 -2.13 22.02 -11.52
C LEU A 481 -1.54 20.60 -11.48
N GLU A 482 -2.37 19.58 -11.64
CA GLU A 482 -1.93 18.17 -11.57
C GLU A 482 -1.01 17.91 -10.37
N SER A 483 -1.42 18.40 -9.20
CA SER A 483 -0.59 18.40 -7.98
C SER A 483 -1.40 17.99 -6.74
N SER A 484 -1.07 18.52 -5.57
CA SER A 484 -1.57 18.10 -4.27
C SER A 484 -3.06 18.36 -4.07
N LEU A 485 -3.59 19.51 -4.50
CA LEU A 485 -4.98 19.89 -4.30
C LEU A 485 -5.89 19.08 -5.22
N LYS A 486 -6.91 18.45 -4.63
CA LYS A 486 -7.86 17.60 -5.33
C LYS A 486 -9.28 17.81 -4.81
N ILE A 487 -10.26 17.75 -5.72
CA ILE A 487 -11.69 17.90 -5.44
C ILE A 487 -12.49 16.96 -6.34
N SER A 488 -13.62 16.42 -5.85
CA SER A 488 -14.48 15.52 -6.63
C SER A 488 -15.56 16.28 -7.43
N PRO A 489 -16.15 15.67 -8.48
CA PRO A 489 -17.25 16.28 -9.23
C PRO A 489 -18.45 16.69 -8.36
N ILE A 490 -18.79 15.89 -7.35
CA ILE A 490 -19.86 16.24 -6.40
C ILE A 490 -19.48 17.46 -5.55
N GLU A 491 -18.24 17.51 -5.05
CA GLU A 491 -17.78 18.65 -4.27
C GLU A 491 -17.74 19.93 -5.11
N GLN A 492 -17.37 19.85 -6.41
CA GLN A 492 -17.45 21.00 -7.33
C GLN A 492 -18.87 21.55 -7.44
N VAL A 493 -19.88 20.68 -7.59
CA VAL A 493 -21.29 21.11 -7.66
C VAL A 493 -21.75 21.76 -6.35
N LYS A 494 -21.43 21.16 -5.19
CA LYS A 494 -21.76 21.74 -3.88
C LYS A 494 -21.11 23.10 -3.67
N LEU A 495 -19.83 23.22 -4.05
CA LEU A 495 -19.09 24.46 -3.94
C LEU A 495 -19.65 25.56 -4.84
N LEU A 496 -20.10 25.20 -6.05
CA LEU A 496 -20.80 26.12 -6.95
C LEU A 496 -22.15 26.58 -6.40
N GLN A 497 -22.92 25.70 -5.74
CA GLN A 497 -24.15 26.10 -5.04
C GLN A 497 -23.86 27.13 -3.94
N ALA A 498 -22.90 26.83 -3.07
CA ALA A 498 -22.52 27.72 -1.98
C ALA A 498 -21.99 29.07 -2.49
N PHE A 499 -21.22 29.06 -3.59
CA PHE A 499 -20.79 30.27 -4.29
C PHE A 499 -21.98 31.07 -4.85
N TYR A 500 -22.91 30.40 -5.53
CA TYR A 500 -24.03 31.04 -6.20
C TYR A 500 -25.02 31.69 -5.23
N PHE A 501 -25.34 31.00 -4.14
CA PHE A 501 -26.23 31.50 -3.08
C PHE A 501 -25.48 32.37 -2.06
N ASN A 502 -24.20 32.63 -2.27
CA ASN A 502 -23.34 33.44 -1.39
C ASN A 502 -23.39 32.97 0.09
N GLU A 503 -23.35 31.65 0.32
CA GLU A 503 -23.44 31.04 1.66
C GLU A 503 -22.26 31.44 2.57
N TYR A 504 -21.14 31.85 1.96
CA TYR A 504 -19.95 32.35 2.67
C TYR A 504 -20.08 33.82 3.11
N HIS A 505 -21.18 34.50 2.77
CA HIS A 505 -21.45 35.89 3.13
C HIS A 505 -20.36 36.88 2.65
N PHE A 506 -19.86 36.66 1.44
CA PHE A 506 -18.91 37.56 0.78
C PHE A 506 -19.58 38.82 0.27
N LYS A 507 -18.77 39.81 -0.12
CA LYS A 507 -19.29 41.06 -0.67
C LYS A 507 -20.03 40.75 -1.96
N GLU A 508 -21.32 41.10 -2.01
CA GLU A 508 -22.19 40.78 -3.15
C GLU A 508 -21.58 41.22 -4.50
N LYS A 509 -20.98 42.41 -4.54
CA LYS A 509 -20.28 42.91 -5.74
C LYS A 509 -19.16 42.00 -6.25
N ASN A 510 -18.46 41.31 -5.35
CA ASN A 510 -17.36 40.42 -5.70
C ASN A 510 -17.91 39.11 -6.26
N VAL A 511 -18.94 38.55 -5.63
CA VAL A 511 -19.64 37.35 -6.13
C VAL A 511 -20.21 37.61 -7.52
N GLN A 512 -20.91 38.73 -7.71
CA GLN A 512 -21.48 39.09 -9.01
C GLN A 512 -20.42 39.32 -10.08
N LEU A 513 -19.30 39.97 -9.76
CA LEU A 513 -18.18 40.10 -10.69
C LEU A 513 -17.63 38.73 -11.10
N VAL A 514 -17.47 37.80 -10.15
CA VAL A 514 -16.99 36.45 -10.48
C VAL A 514 -17.99 35.71 -11.37
N LYS A 515 -19.31 35.82 -11.11
CA LYS A 515 -20.35 35.26 -12.00
C LYS A 515 -20.25 35.86 -13.41
N GLU A 516 -20.07 37.16 -13.51
CA GLU A 516 -19.96 37.86 -14.79
C GLU A 516 -18.75 37.41 -15.61
N VAL A 517 -17.58 37.24 -14.98
CA VAL A 517 -16.36 36.83 -15.71
C VAL A 517 -16.35 35.37 -16.15
N ILE A 518 -17.25 34.54 -15.63
CA ILE A 518 -17.44 33.13 -16.07
C ILE A 518 -18.70 32.94 -16.92
N LYS A 519 -19.40 34.02 -17.30
CA LYS A 519 -20.54 33.96 -18.23
C LYS A 519 -20.03 33.60 -19.63
N LEU A 520 -20.63 32.57 -20.24
CA LEU A 520 -20.20 32.05 -21.54
C LEU A 520 -21.19 32.39 -22.65
N GLU A 521 -22.48 32.13 -22.41
CA GLU A 521 -23.52 32.27 -23.42
C GLU A 521 -24.85 32.67 -22.78
N GLU A 522 -25.65 33.46 -23.48
CA GLU A 522 -27.02 33.79 -23.11
C GLU A 522 -27.91 33.65 -24.35
N ASN A 523 -28.95 32.84 -24.24
CA ASN A 523 -29.90 32.56 -25.32
C ASN A 523 -31.34 32.56 -24.78
N GLN A 524 -32.31 32.08 -25.56
CA GLN A 524 -33.72 32.03 -25.15
C GLN A 524 -34.02 30.99 -24.06
N GLU A 525 -33.15 29.98 -23.90
CA GLU A 525 -33.32 28.88 -22.94
C GLU A 525 -32.73 29.24 -21.57
N GLY A 526 -31.69 30.08 -21.54
CA GLY A 526 -31.09 30.58 -20.31
C GLY A 526 -29.72 31.21 -20.50
N THR A 527 -29.04 31.44 -19.37
CA THR A 527 -27.65 31.93 -19.33
C THR A 527 -26.73 30.86 -18.78
N LEU A 528 -25.76 30.44 -19.59
CA LEU A 528 -24.74 29.46 -19.25
C LEU A 528 -23.49 30.15 -18.68
N PHE A 529 -23.11 29.73 -17.48
CA PHE A 529 -21.89 30.14 -16.79
C PHE A 529 -21.01 28.92 -16.60
N GLY A 530 -19.69 29.07 -16.79
CA GLY A 530 -18.80 27.95 -16.55
C GLY A 530 -17.33 28.22 -16.74
N LYS A 531 -16.53 27.26 -16.31
CA LYS A 531 -15.07 27.29 -16.44
C LYS A 531 -14.51 25.91 -16.79
N THR A 532 -13.63 25.91 -17.80
CA THR A 532 -12.81 24.74 -18.17
C THR A 532 -11.62 24.54 -17.26
N GLY A 533 -11.21 23.28 -17.12
CA GLY A 533 -9.93 22.89 -16.55
C GLY A 533 -9.29 21.78 -17.38
N THR A 534 -8.03 21.95 -17.76
CA THR A 534 -7.27 20.92 -18.50
C THR A 534 -5.97 20.65 -17.77
N GLY A 535 -5.80 19.41 -17.32
CA GLY A 535 -4.58 18.88 -16.76
C GLY A 535 -3.75 18.22 -17.85
N VAL A 536 -2.59 18.81 -18.12
CA VAL A 536 -1.64 18.30 -19.11
C VAL A 536 -0.45 17.72 -18.38
N VAL A 537 -0.13 16.45 -18.65
CA VAL A 537 1.02 15.74 -18.07
C VAL A 537 1.88 15.21 -19.20
N ASN A 538 3.16 15.59 -19.22
CA ASN A 538 4.08 15.21 -20.29
C ASN A 538 3.48 15.43 -21.68
N GLU A 539 2.93 16.64 -21.90
CA GLU A 539 2.34 17.06 -23.18
C GLU A 539 1.09 16.29 -23.61
N ARG A 540 0.45 15.54 -22.70
CA ARG A 540 -0.82 14.85 -22.98
C ARG A 540 -1.93 15.37 -22.10
N ALA A 541 -3.08 15.65 -22.68
CA ALA A 541 -4.25 16.08 -21.92
C ALA A 541 -4.91 14.85 -21.27
N VAL A 542 -4.77 14.72 -19.95
CA VAL A 542 -5.18 13.52 -19.21
C VAL A 542 -6.37 13.74 -18.28
N ASN A 543 -6.73 15.00 -18.02
CA ASN A 543 -7.77 15.38 -17.07
C ASN A 543 -8.53 16.62 -17.54
N GLY A 544 -9.79 16.45 -17.96
CA GLY A 544 -10.64 17.52 -18.48
C GLY A 544 -11.79 17.82 -17.52
N TRP A 545 -12.04 19.10 -17.27
CA TRP A 545 -13.12 19.61 -16.44
C TRP A 545 -13.94 20.63 -17.20
N PHE A 546 -15.25 20.58 -16.99
CA PHE A 546 -16.15 21.70 -17.19
C PHE A 546 -17.12 21.78 -16.02
N ILE A 547 -17.05 22.89 -15.29
CA ILE A 547 -17.90 23.14 -14.12
C ILE A 547 -18.67 24.44 -14.34
N GLY A 548 -19.85 24.55 -13.76
CA GLY A 548 -20.63 25.77 -13.91
C GLY A 548 -22.06 25.65 -13.44
N PHE A 549 -22.86 26.64 -13.82
CA PHE A 549 -24.29 26.65 -13.59
C PHE A 549 -25.02 27.29 -14.76
N LEU A 550 -26.29 26.91 -14.90
CA LEU A 550 -27.21 27.41 -15.91
C LEU A 550 -28.40 28.04 -15.19
N GLU A 551 -28.64 29.31 -15.47
CA GLU A 551 -29.84 30.02 -15.02
C GLU A 551 -30.89 29.96 -16.14
N THR A 552 -32.03 29.31 -15.86
CA THR A 552 -33.21 29.33 -16.75
C THR A 552 -34.32 30.17 -16.12
N GLU A 553 -35.44 30.34 -16.82
CA GLU A 553 -36.60 31.05 -16.25
C GLU A 553 -37.19 30.35 -15.00
N THR A 554 -37.01 29.03 -14.88
CA THR A 554 -37.71 28.20 -13.89
C THR A 554 -36.78 27.54 -12.86
N ASP A 555 -35.48 27.45 -13.14
CA ASP A 555 -34.53 26.73 -12.30
C ASP A 555 -33.11 27.29 -12.42
N THR A 556 -32.26 26.89 -11.48
CA THR A 556 -30.81 27.01 -11.58
C THR A 556 -30.20 25.62 -11.48
N TYR A 557 -29.52 25.20 -12.55
CA TYR A 557 -28.85 23.91 -12.60
C TYR A 557 -27.36 24.09 -12.34
N PHE A 558 -26.79 23.30 -11.43
CA PHE A 558 -25.36 23.28 -11.13
C PHE A 558 -24.76 22.00 -11.68
N PHE A 559 -23.63 22.08 -12.36
CA PHE A 559 -23.03 20.91 -12.98
C PHE A 559 -21.51 20.85 -12.83
N ALA A 560 -21.00 19.62 -12.87
CA ALA A 560 -19.59 19.32 -13.03
C ALA A 560 -19.43 18.09 -13.91
N THR A 561 -18.66 18.24 -14.98
CA THR A 561 -18.24 17.14 -15.85
C THR A 561 -16.75 16.95 -15.73
N ASN A 562 -16.34 15.73 -15.44
CA ASN A 562 -14.95 15.33 -15.51
C ASN A 562 -14.75 14.20 -16.52
N ILE A 563 -13.68 14.30 -17.29
CA ILE A 563 -13.18 13.23 -18.16
C ILE A 563 -11.70 12.98 -17.89
N GLN A 564 -11.30 11.72 -18.00
CA GLN A 564 -9.94 11.22 -17.83
C GLN A 564 -9.64 10.20 -18.93
N HIS A 565 -8.47 10.35 -19.55
CA HIS A 565 -7.99 9.45 -20.59
C HIS A 565 -6.45 9.51 -20.67
N GLN A 566 -5.82 8.62 -21.46
CA GLN A 566 -4.36 8.64 -21.65
C GLN A 566 -3.86 9.85 -22.45
N ASP A 567 -4.75 10.43 -23.25
CA ASP A 567 -4.58 11.68 -23.98
C ASP A 567 -5.96 12.20 -24.44
N HIS A 568 -6.04 13.45 -24.90
CA HIS A 568 -7.25 14.10 -25.41
C HIS A 568 -8.40 14.31 -24.41
N ALA A 569 -8.15 14.20 -23.10
CA ALA A 569 -9.09 14.59 -22.05
C ALA A 569 -9.02 16.11 -21.79
N TYR A 570 -9.54 16.90 -22.73
CA TYR A 570 -9.57 18.36 -22.67
C TYR A 570 -10.80 18.89 -21.91
N GLY A 571 -10.69 20.06 -21.28
CA GLY A 571 -11.81 20.77 -20.68
C GLY A 571 -12.85 21.19 -21.72
N SER A 572 -12.43 21.56 -22.93
CA SER A 572 -13.34 21.80 -24.07
C SER A 572 -14.17 20.56 -24.40
N LYS A 573 -13.55 19.38 -24.38
CA LYS A 573 -14.27 18.12 -24.60
C LYS A 573 -15.26 17.82 -23.48
N ALA A 574 -14.89 18.09 -22.22
CA ALA A 574 -15.81 17.98 -21.10
C ALA A 574 -17.03 18.91 -21.28
N ALA A 575 -16.82 20.13 -21.79
CA ALA A 575 -17.89 21.08 -22.05
C ALA A 575 -18.80 20.68 -23.22
N GLU A 576 -18.25 20.13 -24.31
CA GLU A 576 -19.03 19.53 -25.39
C GLU A 576 -19.96 18.43 -24.85
N ILE A 577 -19.43 17.54 -24.00
CA ILE A 577 -20.21 16.47 -23.35
C ILE A 577 -21.31 17.06 -22.48
N THR A 578 -21.00 18.08 -21.66
CA THR A 578 -22.00 18.76 -20.83
C THR A 578 -23.13 19.33 -21.67
N ARG A 579 -22.81 20.07 -22.74
CA ARG A 579 -23.83 20.67 -23.62
C ARG A 579 -24.68 19.60 -24.30
N ALA A 580 -24.08 18.53 -24.80
CA ALA A 580 -24.83 17.43 -25.40
C ALA A 580 -25.79 16.78 -24.38
N ILE A 581 -25.37 16.61 -23.13
CA ILE A 581 -26.20 16.07 -22.06
C ILE A 581 -27.35 17.04 -21.73
N LEU A 582 -27.06 18.33 -21.50
CA LEU A 582 -28.08 19.35 -21.19
C LEU A 582 -29.11 19.47 -22.32
N SER A 583 -28.67 19.45 -23.57
CA SER A 583 -29.53 19.57 -24.74
C SER A 583 -30.42 18.33 -24.90
N SER A 584 -29.85 17.13 -24.69
CA SER A 584 -30.64 15.88 -24.70
C SER A 584 -31.73 15.82 -23.62
N LYS A 585 -31.54 16.56 -22.53
CA LYS A 585 -32.50 16.68 -21.42
C LYS A 585 -33.50 17.81 -21.65
N GLY A 586 -33.37 18.60 -22.71
CA GLY A 586 -34.19 19.79 -22.98
C GLY A 586 -33.99 20.91 -21.97
N ILE A 587 -32.79 21.02 -21.40
CA ILE A 587 -32.44 22.02 -20.38
C ILE A 587 -31.79 23.25 -21.02
N PHE A 588 -30.87 23.04 -21.98
CA PHE A 588 -30.08 24.04 -22.74
C PHE A 588 -29.43 23.33 -23.92
#